data_AF-A0A8H3H9A4-F1
#
_entry.id   AF-A0A8H3H9A4-F1
#
_cell.length_a   1.000
_cell.length_b   1.000
_cell.length_c   1.000
_cell.angle_alpha   90.00
_cell.angle_beta   90.00
_cell.angle_gamma   90.00
#
_symmetry.space_group_name_H-M   'P 1'
#
loop_
_entity.id
_entity.type
_entity.pdbx_description
1 polymer ?
#
loop_
_entity_poly.entity_id
_entity_poly.type
_entity_poly.pdbx_seq_one_letter_code
_entity_poly.pdbx_strand_id
1 'polypeptide(L)'
;MHEFEARVRGLWLWATGTTTLDELKTWIEDPDRTVEDIITVGKRIQRERVSRQAVSLYEMEMDDSPEDADPVFLSTLIQTRDMELFWDLRHAVKHGLVGHMEDLIPELLMFFTGGRNGNYAKQMYRILQVLKHESTDAIRHSIREHCWLVNMMGKKNTFYPIDQRQEINNKGIRDHGPPPQGGTCWEDYEKASPLIPLYDKIIAEVEESVTQIKRSHVHKDPVWEKDIDILMHDHSRTKILTPEAGRKFASPADKCKDFFKLGSIALQDKDGLAKYEEQRAPYFTSCVTTNDLSYYLKTTITTETTPSTQLDSAQPPAS
;
A
#
# COMPACT_ATOMS: atom_id res chain seq x y z
N MET A 1 -2.81 13.00 -4.40
CA MET A 1 -1.36 13.32 -4.51
C MET A 1 -1.16 14.82 -4.59
N HIS A 2 -1.87 15.54 -5.48
CA HIS A 2 -1.73 16.99 -5.64
C HIS A 2 -1.91 17.78 -4.33
N GLU A 3 -2.89 17.39 -3.49
CA GLU A 3 -3.09 18.03 -2.17
C GLU A 3 -1.87 17.90 -1.24
N PHE A 4 -1.24 16.73 -1.19
CA PHE A 4 -0.03 16.54 -0.38
C PHE A 4 1.15 17.32 -0.95
N GLU A 5 1.32 17.32 -2.28
CA GLU A 5 2.38 18.09 -2.93
C GLU A 5 2.22 19.60 -2.71
N ALA A 6 1.00 20.12 -2.80
CA ALA A 6 0.69 21.53 -2.50
C ALA A 6 1.02 21.86 -1.04
N ARG A 7 0.66 20.99 -0.09
CA ARG A 7 1.01 21.16 1.34
C ARG A 7 2.50 21.15 1.55
N VAL A 8 3.22 20.17 0.99
CA VAL A 8 4.69 20.09 1.12
C VAL A 8 5.34 21.35 0.59
N ARG A 9 4.95 21.83 -0.60
CA ARG A 9 5.45 23.11 -1.14
C ARG A 9 5.16 24.27 -0.19
N GLY A 10 3.93 24.39 0.31
CA GLY A 10 3.56 25.42 1.29
C GLY A 10 4.33 25.33 2.62
N LEU A 11 4.65 24.13 3.08
CA LEU A 11 5.46 23.90 4.28
C LEU A 11 6.92 24.33 4.08
N TRP A 12 7.49 24.10 2.89
CA TRP A 12 8.81 24.61 2.54
C TRP A 12 8.84 26.15 2.49
N LEU A 13 7.81 26.79 1.92
CA LEU A 13 7.65 28.25 1.97
C LEU A 13 7.62 28.75 3.42
N TRP A 14 6.74 28.17 4.24
CA TRP A 14 6.62 28.50 5.67
C TRP A 14 7.94 28.32 6.42
N ALA A 15 8.65 27.20 6.23
CA ALA A 15 9.84 26.88 7.01
C ALA A 15 11.05 27.74 6.63
N THR A 16 11.13 28.17 5.37
CA THR A 16 12.18 29.07 4.86
C THR A 16 11.84 30.55 5.03
N GLY A 17 10.57 30.88 5.31
CA GLY A 17 10.09 32.26 5.36
C GLY A 17 9.92 32.90 3.98
N THR A 18 9.93 32.11 2.91
CA THR A 18 9.68 32.58 1.55
C THR A 18 8.19 32.62 1.25
N THR A 19 7.78 33.43 0.28
CA THR A 19 6.36 33.63 -0.07
C THR A 19 5.97 33.02 -1.41
N THR A 20 6.95 32.79 -2.30
CA THR A 20 6.74 32.23 -3.64
C THR A 20 7.70 31.08 -3.94
N LEU A 21 7.34 30.22 -4.90
CA LEU A 21 8.22 29.13 -5.34
C LEU A 21 9.51 29.63 -5.99
N ASP A 22 9.49 30.79 -6.65
CA ASP A 22 10.68 31.39 -7.25
C ASP A 22 11.65 31.89 -6.16
N GLU A 23 11.14 32.47 -5.08
CA GLU A 23 11.94 32.82 -3.90
C GLU A 23 12.52 31.58 -3.23
N LEU A 24 11.73 30.52 -3.06
CA LEU A 24 12.20 29.24 -2.52
C LEU A 24 13.29 28.64 -3.40
N LYS A 25 13.11 28.66 -4.72
CA LYS A 25 14.13 28.20 -5.66
C LYS A 25 15.41 29.00 -5.53
N THR A 26 15.31 30.33 -5.47
CA THR A 26 16.46 31.22 -5.24
C THR A 26 17.15 30.92 -3.91
N TRP A 27 16.38 30.64 -2.86
CA TRP A 27 16.89 30.26 -1.54
C TRP A 27 17.65 28.92 -1.54
N ILE A 28 17.18 27.95 -2.34
CA ILE A 28 17.83 26.64 -2.52
C ILE A 28 19.10 26.76 -3.36
N GLU A 29 19.08 27.59 -4.40
CA GLU A 29 20.18 27.77 -5.36
C GLU A 29 21.28 28.74 -4.89
N ASP A 30 21.14 29.33 -3.71
CA ASP A 30 22.14 30.19 -3.08
C ASP A 30 23.50 29.46 -2.96
N PRO A 31 24.60 29.99 -3.53
CA PRO A 31 25.92 29.36 -3.48
C PRO A 31 26.45 29.09 -2.07
N ASP A 32 26.02 29.88 -1.08
CA ASP A 32 26.43 29.72 0.31
C ASP A 32 25.55 28.69 1.06
N ARG A 33 24.50 28.16 0.42
CA ARG A 33 23.59 27.16 1.00
C ARG A 33 24.23 25.78 1.00
N THR A 34 24.23 25.15 2.16
CA THR A 34 24.71 23.77 2.30
C THR A 34 23.55 22.76 2.30
N VAL A 35 23.87 21.50 2.00
CA VAL A 35 22.90 20.39 2.11
C VAL A 35 22.38 20.25 3.55
N GLU A 36 23.20 20.52 4.56
CA GLU A 36 22.77 20.43 5.96
C GLU A 36 21.75 21.51 6.32
N ASP A 37 21.81 22.69 5.71
CA ASP A 37 20.79 23.73 5.89
C ASP A 37 19.43 23.26 5.37
N ILE A 38 19.41 22.64 4.19
CA ILE A 38 18.19 22.07 3.59
C ILE A 38 17.64 20.95 4.47
N ILE A 39 18.51 20.06 4.95
CA ILE A 39 18.15 18.99 5.89
C ILE A 39 17.59 19.58 7.19
N THR A 40 18.17 20.66 7.70
CA THR A 40 17.71 21.34 8.92
C THR A 40 16.30 21.89 8.76
N VAL A 41 16.01 22.52 7.61
CA VAL A 41 14.65 22.99 7.28
C VAL A 41 13.69 21.80 7.17
N GLY A 42 14.08 20.72 6.49
CA GLY A 42 13.26 19.50 6.40
C GLY A 42 12.95 18.88 7.77
N LYS A 43 13.96 18.77 8.65
CA LYS A 43 13.81 18.30 10.03
C LYS A 43 12.86 19.20 10.83
N ARG A 44 12.91 20.51 10.61
CA ARG A 44 11.98 21.47 11.24
C ARG A 44 10.55 21.23 10.79
N ILE A 45 10.30 21.09 9.49
CA ILE A 45 8.98 20.75 8.93
C ILE A 45 8.46 19.46 9.56
N GLN A 46 9.29 18.42 9.57
CA GLN A 46 8.96 17.14 10.19
C GLN A 46 8.56 17.31 11.67
N ARG A 47 9.41 17.93 12.47
CA ARG A 47 9.19 18.11 13.90
C ARG A 47 7.97 18.96 14.24
N GLU A 48 7.72 20.03 13.47
CA GLU A 48 6.73 21.06 13.84
C GLU A 48 5.40 20.94 13.09
N ARG A 49 5.35 20.21 11.96
CA ARG A 49 4.19 20.23 11.06
C ARG A 49 3.69 18.86 10.60
N VAL A 50 4.51 17.82 10.66
CA VAL A 50 4.15 16.52 10.08
C VAL A 50 4.16 15.39 11.10
N SER A 51 5.10 15.40 12.05
CA SER A 51 5.27 14.29 13.00
C SER A 51 4.08 14.09 13.95
N ARG A 52 3.96 12.88 14.51
CA ARG A 52 3.02 12.58 15.60
C ARG A 52 3.23 13.50 16.80
N GLN A 53 4.49 13.83 17.09
CA GLN A 53 4.87 14.74 18.16
C GLN A 53 4.31 16.14 17.91
N ALA A 54 4.34 16.65 16.66
CA ALA A 54 3.74 17.94 16.32
C ALA A 54 2.24 17.97 16.66
N VAL A 55 1.51 16.91 16.29
CA VAL A 55 0.08 16.79 16.60
C VAL A 55 -0.16 16.78 18.11
N SER A 56 0.57 15.94 18.86
CA SER A 56 0.39 15.81 20.31
C SER A 56 0.77 17.06 21.09
N LEU A 57 1.87 17.73 20.72
CA LEU A 57 2.28 18.97 21.36
C LEU A 57 1.25 20.07 21.12
N TYR A 58 0.75 20.20 19.89
CA TYR A 58 -0.26 21.19 19.57
C TYR A 58 -1.60 20.92 20.27
N GLU A 59 -1.98 19.64 20.42
CA GLU A 59 -3.17 19.27 21.19
C GLU A 59 -3.03 19.67 22.67
N MET A 60 -1.84 19.50 23.28
CA MET A 60 -1.56 19.96 24.65
C MET A 60 -1.61 21.49 24.76
N GLU A 61 -1.04 22.22 23.80
CA GLU A 61 -1.10 23.70 23.76
C GLU A 61 -2.54 24.20 23.69
N MET A 62 -3.41 23.54 22.92
CA MET A 62 -4.84 23.89 22.86
C MET A 62 -5.58 23.64 24.18
N ASP A 63 -5.21 22.60 24.93
CA ASP A 63 -5.81 22.30 26.23
C ASP A 63 -5.35 23.31 27.30
N ASP A 64 -4.11 23.79 27.23
CA ASP A 64 -3.54 24.78 28.13
C ASP A 64 -4.04 26.22 27.86
N SER A 65 -4.43 26.54 26.61
CA SER A 65 -4.93 27.87 26.22
C SER A 65 -6.17 27.77 25.31
N PRO A 66 -7.35 27.42 25.86
CA PRO A 66 -8.56 27.17 25.07
C PRO A 66 -9.09 28.37 24.27
N GLU A 67 -8.79 29.60 24.70
CA GLU A 67 -9.15 30.84 24.03
C GLU A 67 -8.41 31.05 22.70
N ASP A 68 -7.16 30.58 22.63
CA ASP A 68 -6.30 30.68 21.45
C ASP A 68 -6.36 29.41 20.59
N ALA A 69 -7.17 28.43 21.00
CA ALA A 69 -7.26 27.14 20.34
C ALA A 69 -7.69 27.25 18.87
N ASP A 70 -6.95 26.57 18.00
CA ASP A 70 -7.22 26.49 16.57
C ASP A 70 -7.36 25.01 16.14
N PRO A 71 -8.57 24.43 16.30
CA PRO A 71 -8.84 23.06 15.88
C PRO A 71 -8.69 22.82 14.37
N VAL A 72 -8.72 23.87 13.53
CA VAL A 72 -8.50 23.76 12.07
C VAL A 72 -7.02 23.48 11.79
N PHE A 73 -6.12 24.16 12.49
CA PHE A 73 -4.68 23.87 12.40
C PHE A 73 -4.35 22.46 12.88
N LEU A 74 -4.92 22.04 14.02
CA LEU A 74 -4.74 20.66 14.52
C LEU A 74 -5.17 19.62 13.46
N SER A 75 -6.32 19.82 12.81
CA SER A 75 -6.77 18.93 11.73
C SER A 75 -5.86 18.98 10.52
N THR A 76 -5.25 20.13 10.23
CA THR A 76 -4.24 20.27 9.16
C THR A 76 -2.98 19.47 9.49
N LEU A 77 -2.49 19.50 10.74
CA LEU A 77 -1.36 18.68 11.19
C LEU A 77 -1.67 17.18 11.03
N ILE A 78 -2.83 16.73 11.50
CA ILE A 78 -3.28 15.33 11.39
C ILE A 78 -3.33 14.90 9.91
N GLN A 79 -3.98 15.68 9.05
CA GLN A 79 -4.09 15.36 7.63
C GLN A 79 -2.72 15.31 6.94
N THR A 80 -1.83 16.24 7.27
CA THR A 80 -0.48 16.30 6.66
C THR A 80 0.34 15.07 7.03
N ARG A 81 0.34 14.69 8.33
CA ARG A 81 0.94 13.44 8.82
C ARG A 81 0.42 12.22 8.07
N ASP A 82 -0.91 12.10 7.97
CA ASP A 82 -1.55 10.92 7.39
C ASP A 82 -1.31 10.83 5.87
N MET A 83 -1.23 11.97 5.18
CA MET A 83 -0.86 12.03 3.76
C MET A 83 0.61 11.68 3.53
N GLU A 84 1.51 12.07 4.42
CA GLU A 84 2.92 11.67 4.35
C GLU A 84 3.07 10.15 4.45
N LEU A 85 2.41 9.51 5.42
CA LEU A 85 2.43 8.05 5.56
C LEU A 85 2.04 7.34 4.24
N PHE A 86 0.99 7.85 3.59
CA PHE A 86 0.57 7.31 2.30
C PHE A 86 1.60 7.55 1.18
N TRP A 87 2.19 8.75 1.14
CA TRP A 87 3.20 9.08 0.16
C TRP A 87 4.47 8.23 0.34
N ASP A 88 4.94 8.06 1.57
CA ASP A 88 6.11 7.24 1.93
C ASP A 88 5.90 5.79 1.53
N LEU A 89 4.75 5.20 1.89
CA LEU A 89 4.42 3.84 1.48
C LEU A 89 4.40 3.70 -0.04
N ARG A 90 3.79 4.65 -0.75
CA ARG A 90 3.74 4.64 -2.22
C ARG A 90 5.15 4.79 -2.82
N HIS A 91 5.97 5.67 -2.26
CA HIS A 91 7.35 5.88 -2.69
C HIS A 91 8.16 4.59 -2.50
N ALA A 92 8.04 3.96 -1.33
CA ALA A 92 8.70 2.72 -0.99
C ALA A 92 8.31 1.59 -1.97
N VAL A 93 7.01 1.42 -2.23
CA VAL A 93 6.49 0.46 -3.21
C VAL A 93 7.08 0.71 -4.59
N LYS A 94 7.04 1.95 -5.08
CA LYS A 94 7.49 2.27 -6.44
C LYS A 94 8.98 2.05 -6.65
N HIS A 95 9.78 2.25 -5.61
CA HIS A 95 11.24 2.15 -5.66
C HIS A 95 11.80 0.83 -5.12
N GLY A 96 10.95 -0.14 -4.77
CA GLY A 96 11.42 -1.44 -4.29
C GLY A 96 12.01 -1.39 -2.86
N LEU A 97 11.68 -0.38 -2.06
CA LEU A 97 12.25 -0.19 -0.72
C LEU A 97 11.50 -1.05 0.32
N VAL A 98 11.62 -2.37 0.22
CA VAL A 98 10.88 -3.31 1.07
C VAL A 98 11.17 -3.12 2.56
N GLY A 99 12.43 -2.87 2.93
CA GLY A 99 12.78 -2.57 4.32
C GLY A 99 12.03 -1.35 4.88
N HIS A 100 11.93 -0.28 4.08
CA HIS A 100 11.17 0.90 4.48
C HIS A 100 9.66 0.60 4.56
N MET A 101 9.11 -0.22 3.67
CA MET A 101 7.72 -0.69 3.81
C MET A 101 7.49 -1.44 5.12
N GLU A 102 8.45 -2.27 5.55
CA GLU A 102 8.38 -2.97 6.83
C GLU A 102 8.38 -2.01 8.02
N ASP A 103 9.21 -0.97 7.97
CA ASP A 103 9.30 0.06 9.01
C ASP A 103 7.97 0.84 9.17
N LEU A 104 7.18 0.97 8.10
CA LEU A 104 5.88 1.63 8.12
C LEU A 104 4.74 0.75 8.66
N ILE A 105 4.91 -0.57 8.76
CA ILE A 105 3.81 -1.48 9.18
C ILE A 105 3.23 -1.13 10.57
N PRO A 106 4.03 -0.84 11.61
CA PRO A 106 3.49 -0.44 12.91
C PRO A 106 2.60 0.81 12.83
N GLU A 107 2.97 1.76 11.99
CA GLU A 107 2.21 2.99 11.77
C GLU A 107 0.90 2.71 11.04
N LEU A 108 0.95 1.89 9.99
CA LEU A 108 -0.24 1.42 9.27
C LEU A 108 -1.17 0.60 10.17
N LEU A 109 -0.63 -0.23 11.07
CA LEU A 109 -1.42 -0.98 12.03
C LEU A 109 -2.22 -0.05 12.94
N MET A 110 -1.58 0.99 13.51
CA MET A 110 -2.27 1.99 14.32
C MET A 110 -3.34 2.71 13.49
N PHE A 111 -2.97 3.23 12.32
CA PHE A 111 -3.87 3.98 11.44
C PHE A 111 -5.11 3.16 11.04
N PHE A 112 -4.94 1.93 10.55
CA PHE A 112 -6.07 1.07 10.17
C PHE A 112 -6.92 0.63 11.36
N THR A 113 -6.31 0.40 12.53
CA THR A 113 -7.06 0.07 13.74
C THR A 113 -7.97 1.22 14.14
N GLY A 114 -7.46 2.45 14.23
CA GLY A 114 -8.27 3.61 14.57
C GLY A 114 -9.30 3.97 13.50
N GLY A 115 -8.99 3.71 12.22
CA GLY A 115 -9.92 3.84 11.10
C GLY A 115 -11.01 2.76 11.03
N ARG A 116 -11.03 1.78 11.96
CA ARG A 116 -11.94 0.63 11.97
C ARG A 116 -11.84 -0.25 10.71
N ASN A 117 -10.66 -0.27 10.11
CA ASN A 117 -10.32 -1.08 8.94
C ASN A 117 -9.77 -2.43 9.40
N GLY A 118 -10.61 -3.23 10.06
CA GLY A 118 -10.20 -4.44 10.79
C GLY A 118 -9.49 -5.49 9.94
N ASN A 119 -9.87 -5.65 8.67
CA ASN A 119 -9.18 -6.57 7.76
C ASN A 119 -7.73 -6.13 7.51
N TYR A 120 -7.52 -4.85 7.22
CA TYR A 120 -6.18 -4.29 6.98
C TYR A 120 -5.33 -4.31 8.25
N ALA A 121 -5.90 -3.91 9.39
CA ALA A 121 -5.22 -3.99 10.69
C ALA A 121 -4.78 -5.43 11.01
N LYS A 122 -5.65 -6.43 10.79
CA LYS A 122 -5.34 -7.84 10.97
C LYS A 122 -4.19 -8.30 10.06
N GLN A 123 -4.12 -7.84 8.81
CA GLN A 123 -3.01 -8.17 7.93
C GLN A 123 -1.70 -7.51 8.39
N MET A 124 -1.72 -6.24 8.82
CA MET A 124 -0.52 -5.58 9.35
C MET A 124 0.02 -6.33 10.58
N TYR A 125 -0.88 -6.72 11.50
CA TYR A 125 -0.52 -7.52 12.67
C TYR A 125 0.10 -8.88 12.27
N ARG A 126 -0.53 -9.59 11.33
CA ARG A 126 -0.04 -10.87 10.81
C ARG A 126 1.36 -10.76 10.26
N ILE A 127 1.62 -9.75 9.44
CA ILE A 127 2.93 -9.55 8.84
C ILE A 127 3.97 -9.26 9.92
N LEU A 128 3.68 -8.37 10.88
CA LEU A 128 4.59 -8.09 11.99
C LEU A 128 4.91 -9.34 12.80
N GLN A 129 3.90 -10.14 13.10
CA GLN A 129 4.05 -11.37 13.86
C GLN A 129 4.90 -12.40 13.09
N VAL A 130 4.57 -12.68 11.83
CA VAL A 130 5.29 -13.63 10.96
C VAL A 130 6.74 -13.20 10.80
N LEU A 131 6.96 -11.92 10.47
CA LEU A 131 8.30 -11.40 10.28
C LEU A 131 9.05 -11.43 11.58
N LYS A 132 8.55 -10.87 12.70
CA LYS A 132 9.35 -10.71 13.92
C LYS A 132 9.57 -12.01 14.70
N HIS A 133 8.56 -12.88 14.78
CA HIS A 133 8.52 -13.94 15.79
C HIS A 133 8.46 -15.36 15.23
N GLU A 134 8.04 -15.56 13.98
CA GLU A 134 7.68 -16.91 13.50
C GLU A 134 8.55 -17.39 12.34
N SER A 135 9.21 -16.47 11.63
CA SER A 135 10.06 -16.80 10.51
C SER A 135 11.52 -16.91 10.94
N THR A 136 12.19 -17.96 10.47
CA THR A 136 13.66 -18.02 10.46
C THR A 136 14.22 -16.89 9.60
N ASP A 137 15.50 -16.56 9.78
CA ASP A 137 16.14 -15.50 9.00
C ASP A 137 16.12 -15.80 7.49
N ALA A 138 16.26 -17.07 7.10
CA ALA A 138 16.18 -17.51 5.71
C ALA A 138 14.77 -17.26 5.10
N ILE A 139 13.72 -17.62 5.83
CA ILE A 139 12.33 -17.39 5.37
C ILE A 139 12.05 -15.89 5.28
N ARG A 140 12.46 -15.13 6.29
CA ARG A 140 12.26 -13.67 6.34
C ARG A 140 12.98 -12.97 5.20
N HIS A 141 14.20 -13.39 4.88
CA HIS A 141 14.93 -12.91 3.72
C HIS A 141 14.19 -13.24 2.42
N SER A 142 13.74 -14.49 2.24
CA SER A 142 12.96 -14.88 1.07
C SER A 142 11.66 -14.08 0.92
N ILE A 143 10.96 -13.80 2.01
CA ILE A 143 9.75 -12.96 1.99
C ILE A 143 10.09 -11.56 1.47
N ARG A 144 11.13 -10.92 2.03
CA ARG A 144 11.56 -9.58 1.66
C ARG A 144 11.96 -9.46 0.20
N GLU A 145 12.72 -10.42 -0.29
CA GLU A 145 13.26 -10.39 -1.65
C GLU A 145 12.22 -10.73 -2.73
N HIS A 146 11.21 -11.56 -2.41
CA HIS A 146 10.41 -12.20 -3.46
C HIS A 146 8.89 -12.08 -3.30
N CYS A 147 8.36 -11.76 -2.12
CA CYS A 147 6.92 -11.87 -1.86
C CYS A 147 6.18 -10.54 -1.84
N TRP A 148 6.87 -9.40 -1.80
CA TRP A 148 6.22 -8.09 -1.63
C TRP A 148 5.96 -7.40 -2.96
N LEU A 149 7.01 -7.29 -3.78
CA LEU A 149 7.03 -6.44 -4.96
C LEU A 149 7.58 -7.22 -6.15
N VAL A 150 7.11 -6.84 -7.34
CA VAL A 150 7.65 -7.31 -8.61
C VAL A 150 7.97 -6.12 -9.51
N ASN A 151 9.01 -6.26 -10.34
CA ASN A 151 9.39 -5.27 -11.33
C ASN A 151 9.51 -5.88 -12.72
N MET A 152 8.43 -5.80 -13.49
CA MET A 152 8.39 -6.38 -14.83
C MET A 152 9.17 -5.57 -15.87
N MET A 153 9.46 -4.29 -15.59
CA MET A 153 10.15 -3.39 -16.53
C MET A 153 11.65 -3.28 -16.25
N GLY A 154 12.14 -3.76 -15.11
CA GLY A 154 13.53 -3.61 -14.68
C GLY A 154 13.98 -2.17 -14.43
N LYS A 155 13.05 -1.20 -14.34
CA LYS A 155 13.37 0.22 -14.09
C LYS A 155 13.20 0.57 -12.60
N LYS A 156 13.91 1.60 -12.14
CA LYS A 156 13.98 1.94 -10.70
C LYS A 156 12.63 2.28 -10.06
N ASN A 157 11.67 2.85 -10.80
CA ASN A 157 10.39 3.36 -10.27
C ASN A 157 9.16 2.56 -10.76
N THR A 158 9.38 1.33 -11.21
CA THR A 158 8.34 0.51 -11.86
C THR A 158 7.94 -0.72 -11.06
N PHE A 159 8.33 -0.77 -9.79
CA PHE A 159 7.85 -1.80 -8.87
C PHE A 159 6.36 -1.61 -8.57
N TYR A 160 5.68 -2.72 -8.32
CA TYR A 160 4.31 -2.73 -7.84
C TYR A 160 4.04 -3.99 -7.00
N PRO A 161 2.99 -3.98 -6.15
CA PRO A 161 2.66 -5.10 -5.29
C PRO A 161 2.41 -6.39 -6.08
N ILE A 162 2.87 -7.52 -5.55
CA ILE A 162 2.64 -8.83 -6.20
C ILE A 162 1.14 -9.15 -6.35
N ASP A 163 0.32 -8.69 -5.41
CA ASP A 163 -1.13 -8.84 -5.49
C ASP A 163 -1.70 -8.13 -6.73
N GLN A 164 -1.22 -6.91 -7.02
CA GLN A 164 -1.57 -6.20 -8.24
C GLN A 164 -1.09 -6.96 -9.50
N ARG A 165 0.04 -7.69 -9.44
CA ARG A 165 0.45 -8.58 -10.55
C ARG A 165 -0.53 -9.74 -10.74
N GLN A 166 -1.02 -10.30 -9.65
CA GLN A 166 -2.02 -11.35 -9.68
C GLN A 166 -3.35 -10.84 -10.23
N GLU A 167 -3.77 -9.62 -9.88
CA GLU A 167 -4.95 -8.97 -10.50
C GLU A 167 -4.78 -8.78 -12.01
N ILE A 168 -3.60 -8.34 -12.47
CA ILE A 168 -3.30 -8.21 -13.90
C ILE A 168 -3.37 -9.59 -14.59
N ASN A 169 -2.83 -10.64 -13.98
CA ASN A 169 -2.96 -12.01 -14.50
C ASN A 169 -4.42 -12.45 -14.60
N ASN A 170 -5.20 -12.25 -13.55
CA ASN A 170 -6.63 -12.61 -13.53
C ASN A 170 -7.42 -11.86 -14.60
N LYS A 171 -7.10 -10.58 -14.82
CA LYS A 171 -7.66 -9.78 -15.91
C LYS A 171 -7.31 -10.37 -17.28
N GLY A 172 -6.05 -10.72 -17.51
CA GLY A 172 -5.62 -11.34 -18.77
C GLY A 172 -6.30 -12.70 -19.01
N ILE A 173 -6.46 -13.53 -17.98
CA ILE A 173 -7.18 -14.81 -18.08
C ILE A 173 -8.65 -14.58 -18.42
N ARG A 174 -9.29 -13.58 -17.82
CA ARG A 174 -10.69 -13.26 -18.14
C ARG A 174 -10.83 -12.74 -19.58
N ASP A 175 -9.91 -11.91 -20.04
CA ASP A 175 -10.04 -11.19 -21.30
C ASP A 175 -9.58 -12.06 -22.51
N HIS A 176 -8.62 -12.97 -22.30
CA HIS A 176 -7.97 -13.75 -23.37
C HIS A 176 -7.86 -15.26 -23.09
N GLY A 177 -8.24 -15.71 -21.89
CA GLY A 177 -8.21 -17.12 -21.53
C GLY A 177 -9.39 -17.91 -22.12
N PRO A 178 -9.33 -19.24 -21.99
CA PRO A 178 -10.42 -20.11 -22.39
C PRO A 178 -11.74 -19.74 -21.69
N PRO A 179 -12.90 -19.81 -22.36
CA PRO A 179 -14.17 -19.47 -21.73
C PRO A 179 -14.47 -20.43 -20.56
N PRO A 180 -14.99 -19.94 -19.42
CA PRO A 180 -15.28 -20.78 -18.26
C PRO A 180 -16.49 -21.71 -18.48
N GLN A 181 -17.27 -21.49 -19.54
CA GLN A 181 -18.49 -22.23 -19.86
C GLN A 181 -18.24 -23.07 -21.12
N GLY A 182 -18.31 -24.39 -21.00
CA GLY A 182 -18.34 -25.29 -22.18
C GLY A 182 -17.19 -26.31 -22.30
N GLY A 183 -16.88 -27.07 -21.25
CA GLY A 183 -15.98 -28.22 -21.34
C GLY A 183 -14.49 -27.90 -21.29
N THR A 184 -14.13 -26.64 -21.07
CA THR A 184 -12.75 -26.20 -20.78
C THR A 184 -12.19 -26.91 -19.55
N CYS A 185 -11.03 -27.54 -19.69
CA CYS A 185 -10.34 -28.23 -18.60
C CYS A 185 -9.11 -27.46 -18.11
N TRP A 186 -8.51 -27.89 -17.00
CA TRP A 186 -7.33 -27.24 -16.43
C TRP A 186 -6.13 -27.27 -17.38
N GLU A 187 -6.04 -28.31 -18.21
CA GLU A 187 -5.01 -28.47 -19.24
C GLU A 187 -5.12 -27.40 -20.34
N ASP A 188 -6.32 -26.88 -20.61
CA ASP A 188 -6.51 -25.77 -21.54
C ASP A 188 -5.98 -24.46 -20.95
N TYR A 189 -6.24 -24.22 -19.66
CA TYR A 189 -5.67 -23.08 -18.95
C TYR A 189 -4.14 -23.18 -18.82
N GLU A 190 -3.59 -24.37 -18.59
CA GLU A 190 -2.14 -24.60 -18.52
C GLU A 190 -1.46 -24.21 -19.84
N LYS A 191 -2.06 -24.54 -20.98
CA LYS A 191 -1.54 -24.18 -22.31
C LYS A 191 -1.73 -22.70 -22.63
N ALA A 192 -2.88 -22.12 -22.29
CA ALA A 192 -3.24 -20.76 -22.68
C ALA A 192 -2.60 -19.69 -21.78
N SER A 193 -2.51 -19.94 -20.47
CA SER A 193 -2.10 -18.92 -19.49
C SER A 193 -0.69 -18.36 -19.72
N PRO A 194 0.33 -19.17 -20.05
CA PRO A 194 1.67 -18.66 -20.38
C PRO A 194 1.71 -17.79 -21.64
N LEU A 195 0.71 -17.92 -22.53
CA LEU A 195 0.63 -17.18 -23.79
C LEU A 195 -0.10 -15.84 -23.66
N ILE A 196 -0.85 -15.60 -22.57
CA ILE A 196 -1.59 -14.36 -22.34
C ILE A 196 -0.71 -13.11 -22.47
N PRO A 197 0.50 -13.03 -21.86
CA PRO A 197 1.35 -11.85 -22.04
C PRO A 197 1.81 -11.62 -23.49
N LEU A 198 1.82 -12.66 -24.33
CA LEU A 198 2.11 -12.54 -25.75
C LEU A 198 0.88 -12.02 -26.51
N TYR A 199 -0.32 -12.50 -26.18
CA TYR A 199 -1.57 -11.99 -26.73
C TYR A 199 -1.73 -10.49 -26.45
N ASP A 200 -1.50 -10.05 -25.20
CA ASP A 200 -1.56 -8.64 -24.82
C ASP A 200 -0.62 -7.78 -25.69
N LYS A 201 0.61 -8.27 -25.96
CA LYS A 201 1.59 -7.56 -26.80
C LYS A 201 1.16 -7.48 -28.25
N ILE A 202 0.69 -8.59 -28.82
CA ILE A 202 0.24 -8.65 -30.22
C ILE A 202 -0.98 -7.74 -30.41
N ILE A 203 -1.93 -7.77 -29.48
CA ILE A 203 -3.11 -6.90 -29.52
C ILE A 203 -2.68 -5.44 -29.47
N ALA A 204 -1.79 -5.07 -28.54
CA ALA A 204 -1.29 -3.70 -28.43
C ALA A 204 -0.57 -3.23 -29.71
N GLU A 205 0.26 -4.09 -30.32
CA GLU A 205 0.97 -3.78 -31.56
C GLU A 205 0.02 -3.63 -32.76
N VAL A 206 -1.00 -4.50 -32.85
CA VAL A 206 -2.04 -4.38 -33.87
C VAL A 206 -2.85 -3.10 -33.67
N GLU A 207 -3.29 -2.81 -32.44
CA GLU A 207 -4.02 -1.57 -32.11
C GLU A 207 -3.21 -0.32 -32.45
N GLU A 208 -1.91 -0.31 -32.15
CA GLU A 208 -1.00 0.79 -32.52
C GLU A 208 -0.86 0.93 -34.03
N SER A 209 -0.78 -0.19 -34.77
CA SER A 209 -0.66 -0.16 -36.24
C SER A 209 -1.92 0.35 -36.97
N VAL A 210 -3.11 0.18 -36.36
CA VAL A 210 -4.42 0.55 -36.95
C VAL A 210 -4.85 1.97 -36.53
N THR A 211 -3.88 2.90 -36.54
CA THR A 211 -3.92 4.32 -36.05
C THR A 211 -5.16 5.20 -36.35
N GLN A 212 -6.13 4.77 -37.17
CA GLN A 212 -7.36 5.50 -37.46
C GLN A 212 -8.48 5.28 -36.43
N ILE A 213 -8.43 4.23 -35.61
CA ILE A 213 -9.41 3.99 -34.53
C ILE A 213 -8.80 4.49 -33.22
N LYS A 214 -8.78 5.80 -33.03
CA LYS A 214 -8.27 6.43 -31.79
C LYS A 214 -9.18 6.10 -30.59
N ARG A 215 -8.98 4.94 -29.96
CA ARG A 215 -9.21 4.82 -28.52
C ARG A 215 -7.93 5.29 -27.84
N SER A 216 -7.98 6.42 -27.16
CA SER A 216 -6.84 6.87 -26.37
C SER A 216 -6.64 5.91 -25.19
N HIS A 217 -5.74 4.95 -25.32
CA HIS A 217 -5.24 4.16 -24.18
C HIS A 217 -4.25 4.98 -23.32
N VAL A 218 -3.76 6.09 -23.86
CA VAL A 218 -3.01 7.10 -23.12
C VAL A 218 -4.04 7.96 -22.38
N HIS A 219 -4.18 7.74 -21.08
CA HIS A 219 -4.69 8.80 -20.21
C HIS A 219 -3.78 10.00 -20.43
N LYS A 220 -4.30 11.04 -21.10
CA LYS A 220 -3.57 12.31 -21.23
C LYS A 220 -3.23 12.74 -19.81
N ASP A 221 -1.94 12.79 -19.49
CA ASP A 221 -1.49 13.24 -18.18
C ASP A 221 -2.12 14.61 -17.94
N PRO A 222 -3.00 14.75 -16.93
CA PRO A 222 -3.61 16.03 -16.64
C PRO A 222 -2.49 17.03 -16.34
N VAL A 223 -2.63 18.27 -16.80
CA VAL A 223 -1.67 19.34 -16.50
C VAL A 223 -1.87 19.74 -15.03
N TRP A 224 -1.27 18.95 -14.13
CA TRP A 224 -1.53 18.96 -12.69
C TRP A 224 -0.91 20.18 -11.97
N GLU A 225 0.07 20.85 -12.58
CA GLU A 225 0.71 22.03 -11.98
C GLU A 225 -0.29 23.15 -11.68
N LYS A 226 -1.27 23.36 -12.58
CA LYS A 226 -2.35 24.35 -12.36
C LYS A 226 -3.20 24.01 -11.14
N ASP A 227 -3.48 22.73 -10.92
CA ASP A 227 -4.26 22.30 -9.76
C ASP A 227 -3.46 22.52 -8.47
N ILE A 228 -2.15 22.25 -8.49
CA ILE A 228 -1.27 22.52 -7.35
C ILE A 228 -1.22 24.02 -7.05
N ASP A 229 -1.09 24.87 -8.06
CA ASP A 229 -1.07 26.33 -7.89
C ASP A 229 -2.36 26.84 -7.24
N ILE A 230 -3.52 26.33 -7.68
CA ILE A 230 -4.82 26.65 -7.10
C ILE A 230 -4.86 26.25 -5.62
N LEU A 231 -4.40 25.04 -5.29
CA LEU A 231 -4.38 24.54 -3.91
C LEU A 231 -3.43 25.36 -3.03
N MET A 232 -2.23 25.66 -3.52
CA MET A 232 -1.26 26.49 -2.80
C MET A 232 -1.80 27.90 -2.54
N HIS A 233 -2.45 28.51 -3.54
CA HIS A 233 -3.11 29.79 -3.36
C HIS A 233 -4.22 29.70 -2.30
N ASP A 234 -5.01 28.63 -2.31
CA ASP A 234 -6.05 28.43 -1.31
C ASP A 234 -5.48 28.23 0.10
N HIS A 235 -4.42 27.43 0.25
CA HIS A 235 -3.74 27.21 1.53
C HIS A 235 -3.16 28.50 2.10
N SER A 236 -2.57 29.35 1.25
CA SER A 236 -2.06 30.66 1.63
C SER A 236 -3.17 31.61 2.05
N ARG A 237 -4.25 31.68 1.26
CA ARG A 237 -5.43 32.51 1.54
C ARG A 237 -6.12 32.14 2.85
N THR A 238 -6.22 30.84 3.12
CA THR A 238 -6.88 30.27 4.31
C THR A 238 -5.94 30.11 5.50
N LYS A 239 -4.63 30.31 5.30
CA LYS A 239 -3.57 30.19 6.32
C LYS A 239 -3.61 28.86 7.07
N ILE A 240 -3.98 27.76 6.41
CA ILE A 240 -4.15 26.46 7.10
C ILE A 240 -2.83 25.86 7.60
N LEU A 241 -1.69 26.30 7.07
CA LEU A 241 -0.36 25.81 7.45
C LEU A 241 0.27 26.58 8.63
N THR A 242 -0.45 27.56 9.18
CA THR A 242 -0.05 28.34 10.36
C THR A 242 -1.18 28.39 11.38
N PRO A 243 -0.87 28.39 12.69
CA PRO A 243 -1.88 28.55 13.72
C PRO A 243 -2.48 29.97 13.68
N GLU A 244 -3.79 30.07 13.89
CA GLU A 244 -4.53 31.32 13.96
C GLU A 244 -5.46 31.30 15.18
N ALA A 245 -5.15 32.15 16.17
CA ALA A 245 -5.83 32.16 17.47
C ALA A 245 -7.36 32.27 17.33
N GLY A 246 -8.08 31.34 17.95
CA GLY A 246 -9.54 31.32 17.98
C GLY A 246 -10.22 30.87 16.68
N ARG A 247 -9.48 30.41 15.66
CA ARG A 247 -10.05 29.90 14.40
C ARG A 247 -10.84 28.62 14.64
N LYS A 248 -12.10 28.59 14.18
CA LYS A 248 -13.02 27.45 14.34
C LYS A 248 -13.46 26.90 12.99
N PHE A 249 -13.90 25.64 12.98
CA PHE A 249 -14.53 25.06 11.80
C PHE A 249 -15.83 25.78 11.44
N ALA A 250 -16.12 25.85 10.14
CA ALA A 250 -17.42 26.27 9.64
C ALA A 250 -18.51 25.24 10.00
N SER A 251 -18.19 23.95 9.89
CA SER A 251 -19.04 22.84 10.31
C SER A 251 -18.30 21.87 11.22
N PRO A 252 -18.93 21.34 12.30
CA PRO A 252 -18.34 20.26 13.10
C PRO A 252 -17.97 19.00 12.29
N ALA A 253 -18.62 18.79 11.14
CA ALA A 253 -18.33 17.66 10.25
C ALA A 253 -16.96 17.77 9.55
N ASP A 254 -16.39 18.98 9.48
CA ASP A 254 -15.10 19.24 8.83
C ASP A 254 -13.91 18.82 9.72
N LYS A 255 -14.16 18.52 11.01
CA LYS A 255 -13.13 18.10 11.95
C LYS A 255 -12.53 16.76 11.53
N CYS A 256 -11.21 16.74 11.35
CA CYS A 256 -10.48 15.52 11.08
C CYS A 256 -10.44 14.62 12.33
N LYS A 257 -10.53 13.30 12.12
CA LYS A 257 -10.35 12.31 13.19
C LYS A 257 -8.89 11.89 13.24
N ASP A 258 -8.29 11.89 14.42
CA ASP A 258 -6.96 11.31 14.58
C ASP A 258 -7.03 9.78 14.69
N PHE A 259 -6.92 9.10 13.54
CA PHE A 259 -6.95 7.65 13.50
C PHE A 259 -5.72 7.00 14.16
N PHE A 260 -4.57 7.67 14.20
CA PHE A 260 -3.41 7.15 14.92
C PHE A 260 -3.65 7.13 16.43
N LYS A 261 -4.14 8.23 17.01
CA LYS A 261 -4.49 8.29 18.44
C LYS A 261 -5.53 7.25 18.80
N LEU A 262 -6.61 7.16 18.02
CA LEU A 262 -7.67 6.16 18.21
C LEU A 262 -7.13 4.72 18.11
N GLY A 263 -6.25 4.45 17.16
CA GLY A 263 -5.62 3.15 16.98
C GLY A 263 -4.66 2.79 18.12
N SER A 264 -3.87 3.75 18.58
CA SER A 264 -2.97 3.56 19.73
C SER A 264 -3.74 3.21 21.00
N ILE A 265 -4.85 3.90 21.27
CA ILE A 265 -5.72 3.59 22.41
C ILE A 265 -6.34 2.20 22.25
N ALA A 266 -6.86 1.87 21.06
CA ALA A 266 -7.47 0.58 20.78
C ALA A 266 -6.49 -0.60 20.89
N LEU A 267 -5.21 -0.41 20.54
CA LEU A 267 -4.18 -1.46 20.65
C LEU A 267 -3.64 -1.64 22.07
N GLN A 268 -3.89 -0.69 22.98
CA GLN A 268 -3.62 -0.88 24.41
C GLN A 268 -4.64 -1.80 25.08
N ASP A 269 -5.82 -1.96 24.48
CA ASP A 269 -6.81 -2.94 24.92
C ASP A 269 -6.31 -4.37 24.61
N LYS A 270 -6.01 -5.11 25.68
CA LYS A 270 -5.41 -6.45 25.60
C LYS A 270 -6.37 -7.49 25.03
N ASP A 271 -7.68 -7.24 25.05
CA ASP A 271 -8.68 -8.23 24.65
C ASP A 271 -8.60 -8.59 23.16
N GLY A 272 -8.30 -7.60 22.31
CA GLY A 272 -8.14 -7.82 20.87
C GLY A 272 -6.89 -8.66 20.53
N LEU A 273 -5.79 -8.39 21.22
CA LEU A 273 -4.52 -9.10 21.06
C LEU A 273 -4.61 -10.52 21.64
N ALA A 274 -5.23 -10.69 22.81
CA ALA A 274 -5.43 -11.99 23.44
C ALA A 274 -6.28 -12.93 22.58
N LYS A 275 -7.38 -12.44 21.98
CA LYS A 275 -8.19 -13.22 21.03
C LYS A 275 -7.38 -13.66 19.81
N TYR A 276 -6.46 -12.81 19.36
CA TYR A 276 -5.60 -13.15 18.24
C TYR A 276 -4.59 -14.23 18.60
N GLU A 277 -3.97 -14.13 19.77
CA GLU A 277 -3.08 -15.15 20.33
C GLU A 277 -3.79 -16.52 20.46
N GLU A 278 -5.02 -16.53 20.98
CA GLU A 278 -5.84 -17.74 21.08
C GLU A 278 -6.10 -18.39 19.71
N GLN A 279 -6.46 -17.59 18.69
CA GLN A 279 -6.63 -18.09 17.31
C GLN A 279 -5.35 -18.67 16.71
N ARG A 280 -4.19 -18.22 17.22
CA ARG A 280 -2.87 -18.59 16.72
C ARG A 280 -2.22 -19.73 17.47
N ALA A 281 -2.59 -19.97 18.72
CA ALA A 281 -2.07 -21.06 19.54
C ALA A 281 -2.11 -22.44 18.84
N PRO A 282 -3.17 -22.83 18.10
CA PRO A 282 -3.22 -24.12 17.41
C PRO A 282 -2.09 -24.33 16.39
N TYR A 283 -1.62 -23.26 15.74
CA TYR A 283 -0.53 -23.35 14.77
C TYR A 283 0.81 -23.71 15.43
N PHE A 284 1.01 -23.32 16.68
CA PHE A 284 2.23 -23.62 17.43
C PHE A 284 2.13 -24.94 18.19
N THR A 285 0.94 -25.29 18.67
CA THR A 285 0.71 -26.59 19.31
C THR A 285 0.75 -27.74 18.29
N SER A 286 0.39 -27.49 17.03
CA SER A 286 0.55 -28.45 15.93
C SER A 286 1.97 -28.54 15.38
N CYS A 287 2.88 -27.64 15.76
CA CYS A 287 4.32 -27.74 15.47
C CYS A 287 5.05 -28.79 16.33
N VAL A 288 4.35 -29.87 16.70
CA VAL A 288 5.01 -31.15 16.93
C VAL A 288 5.41 -31.71 15.56
N THR A 289 6.65 -31.44 15.17
CA THR A 289 7.44 -32.18 14.17
C THR A 289 6.86 -32.33 12.75
N THR A 290 6.62 -31.24 12.02
CA THR A 290 6.43 -31.30 10.56
C THR A 290 7.77 -31.30 9.80
N ASN A 291 8.65 -32.24 10.14
CA ASN A 291 9.46 -32.91 9.12
C ASN A 291 8.73 -34.15 8.57
N ASP A 292 7.48 -34.36 8.98
CA ASP A 292 6.63 -35.38 8.37
C ASP A 292 5.89 -34.81 7.15
N LEU A 293 6.52 -34.95 5.99
CA LEU A 293 5.93 -34.68 4.67
C LEU A 293 4.86 -35.73 4.28
N SER A 294 4.52 -36.70 5.14
CA SER A 294 3.53 -37.74 4.84
C SER A 294 2.15 -37.18 4.49
N TYR A 295 1.79 -35.99 5.00
CA TYR A 295 0.55 -35.31 4.64
C TYR A 295 0.48 -34.95 3.15
N TYR A 296 1.60 -34.57 2.54
CA TYR A 296 1.68 -34.23 1.11
C TYR A 296 1.97 -35.45 0.22
N LEU A 297 2.64 -36.49 0.75
CA LEU A 297 2.98 -37.70 0.01
C LEU A 297 1.82 -38.70 -0.15
N LYS A 298 0.77 -38.60 0.68
CA LYS A 298 -0.41 -39.48 0.58
C LYS A 298 -1.27 -39.24 -0.67
N THR A 299 -1.06 -38.13 -1.38
CA THR A 299 -1.91 -37.75 -2.52
C THR A 299 -1.33 -38.16 -3.88
N THR A 300 -0.14 -38.76 -3.94
CA THR A 300 0.55 -39.02 -5.23
C THR A 300 0.62 -40.49 -5.65
N ILE A 301 0.11 -41.45 -4.88
CA ILE A 301 0.12 -42.87 -5.33
C ILE A 301 -1.22 -43.52 -5.05
N THR A 302 -2.16 -43.36 -5.99
CA THR A 302 -3.26 -44.31 -6.20
C THR A 302 -3.58 -44.37 -7.69
N THR A 303 -2.56 -44.65 -8.51
CA THR A 303 -2.71 -45.17 -9.86
C THR A 303 -1.92 -46.47 -9.97
N GLU A 304 -2.23 -47.43 -9.10
CA GLU A 304 -1.85 -48.82 -9.35
C GLU A 304 -2.90 -49.48 -10.25
N THR A 305 -2.37 -49.98 -11.34
CA THR A 305 -2.99 -50.61 -12.48
C THR A 305 -3.57 -51.95 -12.05
N THR A 306 -4.89 -52.12 -12.13
CA THR A 306 -5.51 -53.44 -11.98
C THR A 306 -5.23 -54.27 -13.24
N PRO A 307 -4.57 -55.44 -13.17
CA PRO A 307 -4.38 -56.29 -14.34
C PRO A 307 -5.70 -56.96 -14.73
N SER A 308 -6.04 -56.91 -16.02
CA SER A 308 -7.19 -57.63 -16.55
C SER A 308 -6.88 -59.12 -16.65
N THR A 309 -7.60 -59.93 -15.88
CA THR A 309 -7.67 -61.38 -16.10
C THR A 309 -8.87 -61.64 -17.00
N GLN A 310 -8.59 -61.99 -18.26
CA GLN A 310 -9.56 -62.63 -19.14
C GLN A 310 -9.97 -63.98 -18.55
N LEU A 311 -11.28 -64.27 -18.54
CA LEU A 311 -11.77 -65.64 -18.60
C LEU A 311 -12.91 -65.70 -19.63
N ASP A 312 -12.62 -66.41 -20.71
CA ASP A 312 -13.56 -66.83 -21.75
C ASP A 312 -14.69 -67.68 -21.15
N SER A 313 -15.93 -67.41 -21.59
CA SER A 313 -16.90 -68.47 -21.85
C SER A 313 -17.90 -68.01 -22.90
N ALA A 314 -17.66 -68.46 -24.12
CA ALA A 314 -18.58 -68.36 -25.26
C ALA A 314 -19.77 -69.33 -25.11
N GLN A 315 -20.98 -68.90 -25.49
CA GLN A 315 -21.97 -69.68 -26.26
C GLN A 315 -23.27 -68.88 -26.57
N PRO A 316 -24.12 -69.28 -27.54
CA PRO A 316 -24.15 -68.82 -28.94
C PRO A 316 -25.48 -68.08 -29.31
N PRO A 317 -25.69 -67.60 -30.55
CA PRO A 317 -26.86 -66.79 -30.88
C PRO A 317 -28.06 -67.66 -31.24
N ALA A 318 -29.27 -67.19 -30.90
CA ALA A 318 -30.51 -67.72 -31.44
C ALA A 318 -31.52 -66.60 -31.71
N SER A 319 -31.76 -66.40 -33.01
CA SER A 319 -32.97 -65.94 -33.71
C SER A 319 -33.60 -64.60 -33.33
#